data_AF-A0A661QRN4-F1
#
_entry.id   AF-A0A661QRN4-F1
#
_cell.length_a   1.000
_cell.length_b   1.000
_cell.length_c   1.000
_cell.angle_alpha   90.00
_cell.angle_beta   90.00
_cell.angle_gamma   90.00
#
_symmetry.space_group_name_H-M   'P 1'
#
loop_
_entity.id
_entity.type
_entity.pdbx_description
1 polymer ?
#
loop_
_entity_poly.entity_id
_entity_poly.type
_entity_poly.pdbx_seq_one_letter_code
_entity_poly.pdbx_strand_id
1 'polypeptide(L)'
;MGLLSSRISITRYKVSGQFEGSVHETVYQGLKQHAIPKIEDDDSEAIVGWTSFDNPYTPDFEGYSFVFGAHMIFAMRIDKKSIPPKLVQKHYALEITKHLADTGRHFLSGNEKKAIKEHVVKTLSRRIPATPNIYDLAWHYKDASLWFFSNLKSANETLETFFIKSFGLHLIPLFPYTTADLIGGLSDRERDLLLKLAPSQSEE
;
A
#
# COMPACT_ATOMS: atom_id res chain seq x y z
N MET A 1 10.94 -2.36 -3.18
CA MET A 1 12.11 -1.99 -4.02
C MET A 1 12.00 -0.50 -4.24
N GLY A 2 13.11 0.24 -4.15
CA GLY A 2 13.08 1.70 -4.20
C GLY A 2 13.53 2.27 -5.56
N LEU A 3 13.29 3.56 -5.76
CA LEU A 3 13.67 4.34 -6.95
C LEU A 3 15.16 4.21 -7.29
N LEU A 4 16.04 4.14 -6.29
CA LEU A 4 17.50 4.07 -6.47
C LEU A 4 18.06 2.63 -6.50
N SER A 5 17.19 1.63 -6.58
CA SER A 5 17.60 0.23 -6.63
C SER A 5 18.14 -0.16 -8.01
N SER A 6 19.09 -1.09 -8.07
CA SER A 6 19.58 -1.67 -9.33
C SER A 6 18.51 -2.48 -10.09
N ARG A 7 17.48 -2.93 -9.37
CA ARG A 7 16.29 -3.56 -9.92
C ARG A 7 15.06 -2.83 -9.42
N ILE A 8 14.24 -2.37 -10.37
CA ILE A 8 13.03 -1.62 -10.10
C ILE A 8 11.83 -2.33 -10.72
N SER A 9 10.72 -2.30 -10.01
CA SER A 9 9.40 -2.65 -10.55
C SER A 9 8.57 -1.39 -10.49
N ILE A 10 7.89 -1.04 -11.57
CA ILE A 10 7.19 0.22 -11.69
C ILE A 10 5.77 -0.04 -12.16
N THR A 11 4.81 0.52 -11.45
CA THR A 11 3.46 0.78 -11.95
C THR A 11 3.34 2.26 -12.28
N ARG A 12 2.71 2.58 -13.42
CA ARG A 12 2.47 3.95 -13.86
C ARG A 12 1.01 4.31 -13.66
N TYR A 13 0.77 5.55 -13.28
CA TYR A 13 -0.54 6.12 -13.08
C TYR A 13 -0.67 7.46 -13.80
N LYS A 14 -1.87 7.72 -14.31
CA LYS A 14 -2.34 9.08 -14.62
C LYS A 14 -3.08 9.60 -13.40
N VAL A 15 -2.67 10.76 -12.90
CA VAL A 15 -3.39 11.46 -11.84
C VAL A 15 -4.56 12.21 -12.47
N SER A 16 -5.76 12.01 -11.93
CA SER A 16 -6.99 12.62 -12.40
C SER A 16 -7.56 13.58 -11.36
N GLY A 17 -7.97 14.76 -11.82
CA GLY A 17 -8.35 15.90 -10.99
C GLY A 17 -7.29 16.99 -10.99
N GLN A 18 -7.61 18.10 -10.32
CA GLN A 18 -6.73 19.27 -10.19
C GLN A 18 -6.89 19.85 -8.79
N PHE A 19 -5.85 20.52 -8.29
CA PHE A 19 -5.94 21.26 -7.03
C PHE A 19 -6.48 22.67 -7.27
N GLU A 20 -7.30 23.12 -6.33
CA GLU A 20 -7.68 24.53 -6.24
C GLU A 20 -6.59 25.28 -5.45
N GLY A 21 -5.61 25.84 -6.15
CA GLY A 21 -4.57 26.69 -5.56
C GLY A 21 -3.14 26.16 -5.69
N SER A 22 -2.30 26.41 -4.68
CA SER A 22 -0.88 26.06 -4.70
C SER A 22 -0.67 24.56 -4.55
N VAL A 23 -0.32 23.88 -5.64
CA VAL A 23 -0.03 22.44 -5.69
C VAL A 23 0.98 22.03 -4.61
N HIS A 24 2.07 22.79 -4.45
CA HIS A 24 3.12 22.47 -3.47
C HIS A 24 2.59 22.52 -2.04
N GLU A 25 1.78 23.53 -1.72
CA GLU A 25 1.22 23.69 -0.38
C GLU A 25 0.17 22.62 -0.07
N THR A 26 -0.74 22.35 -1.01
CA THR A 26 -1.76 21.31 -0.83
C THR A 26 -1.13 19.94 -0.64
N VAL A 27 -0.09 19.60 -1.40
CA VAL A 27 0.64 18.34 -1.24
C VAL A 27 1.40 18.30 0.08
N TYR A 28 2.09 19.37 0.47
CA TYR A 28 2.79 19.45 1.75
C TYR A 28 1.84 19.22 2.94
N GLN A 29 0.67 19.86 2.94
CA GLN A 29 -0.34 19.66 3.98
C GLN A 29 -0.90 18.23 3.98
N GLY A 30 -1.19 17.68 2.80
CA GLY A 30 -1.65 16.29 2.66
C GLY A 30 -0.62 15.28 3.18
N LEU A 31 0.66 15.49 2.88
CA LEU A 31 1.78 14.67 3.37
C LEU A 31 1.94 14.76 4.88
N LYS A 32 1.88 15.97 5.45
CA LYS A 32 1.96 16.18 6.91
C LYS A 32 0.79 15.56 7.66
N GLN A 33 -0.43 15.80 7.18
CA GLN A 33 -1.66 15.30 7.82
C GLN A 33 -1.71 13.77 7.82
N HIS A 34 -1.19 13.14 6.77
CA HIS A 34 -1.22 11.70 6.57
C HIS A 34 0.18 11.06 6.68
N ALA A 35 1.09 11.70 7.41
CA ALA A 35 2.41 11.16 7.72
C ALA A 35 2.28 9.89 8.56
N ILE A 36 3.19 8.93 8.38
CA ILE A 36 3.19 7.72 9.20
C ILE A 36 3.42 8.10 10.68
N PRO A 37 2.61 7.61 11.62
CA PRO A 37 2.76 7.97 13.02
C PRO A 37 4.08 7.42 13.59
N LYS A 38 4.66 8.16 14.54
CA LYS A 38 5.91 7.75 15.23
C LYS A 38 5.70 6.62 16.22
N ILE A 39 4.47 6.44 16.71
CA ILE A 39 4.10 5.44 17.71
C ILE A 39 3.19 4.43 17.03
N GLU A 40 3.53 3.15 17.17
CA GLU A 40 2.68 2.06 16.70
C GLU A 40 1.44 1.97 17.60
N ASP A 41 0.25 1.92 16.97
CA ASP A 41 -0.97 1.54 17.66
C ASP A 41 -0.99 0.02 17.85
N ASP A 42 -1.04 -0.39 19.11
CA ASP A 42 -0.91 -1.79 19.52
C ASP A 42 -2.06 -2.68 19.01
N ASP A 43 -3.24 -2.09 18.81
CA ASP A 43 -4.44 -2.81 18.37
C ASP A 43 -4.58 -2.88 16.82
N SER A 44 -3.73 -2.16 16.07
CA SER A 44 -3.75 -2.17 14.60
C SER A 44 -2.91 -3.32 14.01
N GLU A 45 -3.46 -4.04 13.01
CA GLU A 45 -2.70 -5.07 12.28
C GLU A 45 -1.74 -4.47 11.25
N ALA A 46 -2.10 -3.31 10.70
CA ALA A 46 -1.25 -2.55 9.80
C ALA A 46 -1.52 -1.04 9.90
N ILE A 47 -0.46 -0.25 9.75
CA ILE A 47 -0.49 1.20 9.70
C ILE A 47 0.07 1.64 8.35
N VAL A 48 -0.55 2.65 7.74
CA VAL A 48 -0.13 3.21 6.46
C VAL A 48 0.07 4.71 6.63
N GLY A 49 1.16 5.24 6.07
CA GLY A 49 1.40 6.67 6.06
C GLY A 49 2.45 7.11 5.06
N TRP A 50 2.49 8.42 4.80
CA TRP A 50 3.55 9.03 4.02
C TRP A 50 4.82 9.18 4.84
N THR A 51 5.96 9.05 4.18
CA THR A 51 7.27 9.31 4.76
C THR A 51 8.20 9.94 3.73
N SER A 52 9.32 10.48 4.20
CA SER A 52 10.31 11.10 3.33
C SER A 52 11.01 10.03 2.48
N PHE A 53 11.45 10.41 1.29
CA PHE A 53 12.19 9.52 0.40
C PHE A 53 13.60 9.21 0.93
N ASP A 54 14.34 10.23 1.36
CA ASP A 54 15.73 10.06 1.84
C ASP A 54 15.82 9.41 3.23
N ASN A 55 14.84 9.68 4.11
CA ASN A 55 14.81 9.18 5.47
C ASN A 55 13.43 8.59 5.83
N PRO A 56 13.09 7.40 5.30
CA PRO A 56 11.74 6.83 5.41
C PRO A 56 11.32 6.44 6.84
N TYR A 57 12.25 6.45 7.81
CA TYR A 57 11.98 6.22 9.22
C TYR A 57 11.76 7.51 10.01
N THR A 58 12.00 8.66 9.40
CA THR A 58 11.78 9.99 9.96
C THR A 58 10.88 10.78 9.01
N PRO A 59 9.55 10.73 9.18
CA PRO A 59 8.62 11.40 8.27
C PRO A 59 8.67 12.91 8.48
N ASP A 60 9.59 13.55 7.77
CA ASP A 60 9.81 14.99 7.76
C ASP A 60 9.69 15.54 6.33
N PHE A 61 8.79 16.51 6.17
CA PHE A 61 8.48 17.17 4.91
C PHE A 61 8.80 18.66 4.94
N GLU A 62 9.45 19.15 6.00
CA GLU A 62 9.77 20.57 6.15
C GLU A 62 10.62 21.10 4.99
N GLY A 63 10.44 22.39 4.68
CA GLY A 63 11.18 23.05 3.61
C GLY A 63 10.90 22.51 2.20
N TYR A 64 9.81 21.75 2.01
CA TYR A 64 9.49 21.06 0.76
C TYR A 64 10.58 20.08 0.31
N SER A 65 11.17 19.34 1.26
CA SER A 65 12.21 18.32 1.03
C SER A 65 11.85 17.28 -0.05
N PHE A 66 10.56 17.10 -0.31
CA PHE A 66 10.02 16.19 -1.33
C PHE A 66 10.00 16.79 -2.75
N VAL A 67 10.39 18.05 -2.97
CA VAL A 67 10.31 18.73 -4.28
C VAL A 67 11.65 18.68 -5.02
N PHE A 68 11.65 18.04 -6.19
CA PHE A 68 12.81 17.88 -7.08
C PHE A 68 12.48 18.45 -8.47
N GLY A 69 12.59 19.77 -8.61
CA GLY A 69 12.21 20.48 -9.84
C GLY A 69 10.71 20.33 -10.12
N ALA A 70 10.37 19.69 -11.24
CA ALA A 70 8.96 19.41 -11.60
C ALA A 70 8.41 18.12 -10.97
N HIS A 71 9.24 17.36 -10.25
CA HIS A 71 8.86 16.12 -9.60
C HIS A 71 8.67 16.33 -8.10
N MET A 72 7.74 15.58 -7.53
CA MET A 72 7.59 15.39 -6.09
C MET A 72 7.93 13.94 -5.78
N ILE A 73 8.90 13.71 -4.90
CA ILE A 73 9.40 12.37 -4.55
C ILE A 73 9.23 12.17 -3.05
N PHE A 74 8.49 11.12 -2.69
CA PHE A 74 8.24 10.71 -1.32
C PHE A 74 7.90 9.21 -1.32
N ALA A 75 7.65 8.63 -0.14
CA ALA A 75 7.36 7.21 -0.04
C ALA A 75 6.09 6.94 0.77
N MET A 76 5.39 5.86 0.41
CA MET A 76 4.36 5.25 1.24
C MET A 76 5.03 4.16 2.08
N ARG A 77 4.84 4.21 3.40
CA ARG A 77 5.31 3.17 4.32
C ARG A 77 4.09 2.43 4.89
N ILE A 78 4.18 1.10 4.86
CA ILE A 78 3.19 0.19 5.44
C ILE A 78 3.87 -0.64 6.53
N ASP A 79 3.51 -0.37 7.78
CA ASP A 79 3.98 -1.12 8.93
C ASP A 79 2.96 -2.21 9.23
N LYS A 80 3.35 -3.48 9.05
CA LYS A 80 2.43 -4.62 9.22
C LYS A 80 2.94 -5.62 10.23
N LYS A 81 2.07 -6.02 11.16
CA LYS A 81 2.33 -7.15 12.06
C LYS A 81 2.08 -8.45 11.30
N SER A 82 3.12 -9.27 11.16
CA SER A 82 3.02 -10.57 10.46
C SER A 82 3.35 -11.68 11.45
N ILE A 83 2.35 -12.49 11.79
CA ILE A 83 2.52 -13.63 12.69
C ILE A 83 2.87 -14.87 11.87
N PRO A 84 4.05 -15.47 12.04
CA PRO A 84 4.40 -16.70 11.33
C PRO A 84 3.40 -17.82 11.63
N PRO A 85 2.85 -18.53 10.63
CA PRO A 85 1.85 -19.59 10.85
C PRO A 85 2.32 -20.70 11.80
N LYS A 86 3.62 -21.05 11.73
CA LYS A 86 4.24 -22.04 12.63
C LYS A 86 4.25 -21.58 14.09
N LEU A 87 4.36 -20.28 14.33
CA LEU A 87 4.32 -19.72 15.67
C LEU A 87 2.90 -19.80 16.24
N VAL A 88 1.89 -19.48 15.42
CA VAL A 88 0.47 -19.66 15.80
C VAL A 88 0.21 -21.12 16.15
N GLN A 89 0.66 -22.06 15.31
CA GLN A 89 0.49 -23.50 15.55
C GLN A 89 1.13 -23.96 16.87
N LYS A 90 2.35 -23.51 17.16
CA LYS A 90 3.05 -23.81 18.42
C LYS A 90 2.24 -23.34 19.64
N HIS A 91 1.85 -22.07 19.66
CA HIS A 91 1.11 -21.51 20.81
C HIS A 91 -0.29 -22.08 20.94
N TYR A 92 -0.96 -22.35 19.81
CA TYR A 92 -2.24 -23.02 19.79
C TYR A 92 -2.18 -24.42 20.40
N ALA A 93 -1.18 -25.23 20.04
CA ALA A 93 -1.01 -26.56 20.60
C ALA A 93 -0.78 -26.51 22.13
N LEU A 94 0.06 -25.59 22.60
CA LEU A 94 0.33 -25.40 24.03
C LEU A 94 -0.93 -25.01 24.81
N GLU A 95 -1.72 -24.07 24.28
CA GLU A 95 -2.94 -23.59 24.95
C GLU A 95 -4.02 -24.68 24.99
N ILE A 96 -4.14 -25.49 23.92
CA ILE A 96 -5.03 -26.66 23.90
C ILE A 96 -4.64 -27.69 24.96
N THR A 97 -3.35 -28.04 25.05
CA THR A 97 -2.86 -28.99 26.06
C THR A 97 -3.13 -28.48 27.47
N LYS A 98 -2.87 -27.19 27.72
CA LYS A 98 -3.16 -26.55 29.00
C LYS A 98 -4.65 -26.58 29.33
N HIS A 99 -5.51 -26.20 28.39
CA HIS A 99 -6.96 -26.14 28.62
C HIS A 99 -7.58 -27.53 28.86
N LEU A 100 -7.10 -28.58 28.18
CA LEU A 100 -7.50 -29.96 28.45
C LEU A 100 -7.04 -30.43 29.84
N ALA A 101 -5.82 -30.08 30.25
CA ALA A 101 -5.31 -30.39 31.58
C ALA A 101 -6.11 -29.67 32.69
N ASP A 102 -6.41 -28.38 32.51
CA ASP A 102 -7.14 -27.56 33.49
C ASP A 102 -8.61 -28.01 33.63
N THR A 103 -9.24 -28.47 32.56
CA THR A 103 -10.64 -28.91 32.56
C THR A 103 -10.83 -30.40 32.83
N GLY A 104 -9.74 -31.20 32.82
CA GLY A 104 -9.77 -32.65 32.92
C GLY A 104 -10.49 -33.36 31.75
N ARG A 105 -10.77 -32.65 30.65
CA ARG A 105 -11.49 -33.18 29.50
C ARG A 105 -10.52 -33.82 28.51
N HIS A 106 -11.01 -34.80 27.75
CA HIS A 106 -10.24 -35.44 26.67
C HIS A 106 -10.40 -34.75 25.31
N PHE A 107 -11.40 -33.88 25.14
CA PHE A 107 -11.69 -33.24 23.85
C PHE A 107 -12.27 -31.83 24.02
N LEU A 108 -12.07 -31.01 22.98
CA LEU A 108 -12.64 -29.66 22.84
C LEU A 108 -13.46 -29.57 21.56
N SER A 109 -14.62 -28.94 21.68
CA SER A 109 -15.52 -28.63 20.55
C SER A 109 -14.83 -27.75 19.50
N GLY A 110 -15.40 -27.72 18.30
CA GLY A 110 -14.90 -26.84 17.23
C GLY A 110 -14.92 -25.35 17.61
N ASN A 111 -15.94 -24.92 18.37
CA ASN A 111 -16.07 -23.53 18.81
C ASN A 111 -15.00 -23.16 19.84
N GLU A 112 -14.71 -24.04 20.81
CA GLU A 112 -13.64 -23.83 21.80
C GLU A 112 -12.27 -23.73 21.11
N LYS A 113 -11.99 -24.63 20.15
CA LYS A 113 -10.77 -24.59 19.34
C LYS A 113 -10.62 -23.28 18.57
N LYS A 114 -11.70 -22.77 17.97
CA LYS A 114 -11.71 -21.49 17.26
C LYS A 114 -11.41 -20.33 18.22
N ALA A 115 -12.08 -20.28 19.37
CA ALA A 115 -11.87 -19.25 20.38
C ALA A 115 -10.43 -19.24 20.93
N ILE A 116 -9.85 -20.41 21.19
CA ILE A 116 -8.45 -20.54 21.61
C ILE A 116 -7.51 -20.03 20.52
N LYS A 117 -7.76 -20.37 19.26
CA LYS A 117 -6.94 -19.89 18.13
C LYS A 117 -7.00 -18.36 17.99
N GLU A 118 -8.19 -17.76 18.09
CA GLU A 118 -8.38 -16.30 18.07
C GLU A 118 -7.66 -15.62 19.24
N HIS A 119 -7.75 -16.20 20.44
CA HIS A 119 -7.02 -15.71 21.61
C HIS A 119 -5.50 -15.77 21.43
N VAL A 120 -4.98 -16.86 20.86
CA VAL A 120 -3.56 -17.00 20.54
C VAL A 120 -3.11 -15.95 19.53
N VAL A 121 -3.87 -15.74 18.45
CA VAL A 121 -3.55 -14.73 17.44
C VAL A 121 -3.53 -13.33 18.05
N LYS A 122 -4.55 -12.97 18.85
CA LYS A 122 -4.63 -11.67 19.54
C LYS A 122 -3.49 -11.46 20.55
N THR A 123 -3.07 -12.53 21.22
CA THR A 123 -1.95 -12.45 22.18
C THR A 123 -0.63 -12.28 21.45
N LEU A 124 -0.44 -12.98 20.34
CA LEU A 124 0.78 -12.87 19.52
C LEU A 124 0.86 -11.52 18.80
N SER A 125 -0.24 -10.96 18.29
CA SER A 125 -0.24 -9.65 17.62
C SER A 125 0.21 -8.51 18.53
N ARG A 126 -0.07 -8.59 19.84
CA ARG A 126 0.42 -7.61 20.83
C ARG A 126 1.91 -7.72 21.13
N ARG A 127 2.55 -8.83 20.78
CA ARG A 127 3.97 -9.08 21.09
C ARG A 127 4.89 -8.92 19.88
N ILE A 128 4.34 -9.03 18.67
CA ILE A 128 5.11 -8.98 17.44
C ILE A 128 5.15 -7.53 16.96
N PRO A 129 6.35 -6.93 16.83
CA PRO A 129 6.50 -5.59 16.29
C PRO A 129 6.10 -5.56 14.81
N ALA A 130 5.63 -4.41 14.33
CA ALA A 130 5.35 -4.25 12.92
C ALA A 130 6.65 -4.27 12.09
N THR A 131 6.57 -4.81 10.86
CA THR A 131 7.67 -4.75 9.90
C THR A 131 7.36 -3.67 8.85
N PRO A 132 8.26 -2.69 8.65
CA PRO A 132 8.05 -1.61 7.70
C PRO A 132 8.30 -2.07 6.27
N ASN A 133 7.35 -1.79 5.38
CA ASN A 133 7.50 -1.93 3.93
C ASN A 133 7.42 -0.55 3.29
N ILE A 134 8.48 -0.14 2.61
CA ILE A 134 8.61 1.19 2.03
C ILE A 134 8.48 1.08 0.51
N TYR A 135 7.65 1.95 -0.06
CA TYR A 135 7.38 2.05 -1.48
C TYR A 135 7.55 3.49 -1.94
N ASP A 136 8.60 3.73 -2.71
CA ASP A 136 8.87 5.05 -3.26
C ASP A 136 7.85 5.40 -4.35
N LEU A 137 7.60 6.69 -4.52
CA LEU A 137 6.89 7.21 -5.67
C LEU A 137 7.53 8.49 -6.17
N ALA A 138 7.41 8.71 -7.48
CA ALA A 138 7.76 9.97 -8.12
C ALA A 138 6.51 10.50 -8.83
N TRP A 139 6.14 11.73 -8.54
CA TRP A 139 4.96 12.39 -9.10
C TRP A 139 5.37 13.62 -9.89
N HIS A 140 5.17 13.58 -11.20
CA HIS A 140 5.26 14.75 -12.06
C HIS A 140 3.90 15.45 -12.12
N TYR A 141 3.74 16.50 -11.31
CA TYR A 141 2.44 17.15 -11.09
C TYR A 141 1.92 17.91 -12.31
N LYS A 142 2.81 18.44 -13.17
CA LYS A 142 2.40 19.18 -14.38
C LYS A 142 1.81 18.26 -15.46
N ASP A 143 2.43 17.09 -15.67
CA ASP A 143 1.95 16.12 -16.67
C ASP A 143 0.90 15.17 -16.07
N ALA A 144 0.59 15.34 -14.78
CA ALA A 144 -0.28 14.48 -14.01
C ALA A 144 0.12 12.99 -14.15
N SER A 145 1.42 12.69 -14.07
CA SER A 145 1.96 11.32 -14.17
C SER A 145 2.64 10.92 -12.88
N LEU A 146 2.33 9.72 -12.40
CA LEU A 146 2.92 9.17 -11.18
C LEU A 146 3.55 7.81 -11.48
N TRP A 147 4.78 7.61 -11.01
CA TRP A 147 5.48 6.33 -11.00
C TRP A 147 5.52 5.80 -9.57
N PHE A 148 5.00 4.60 -9.39
CA PHE A 148 5.04 3.89 -8.12
C PHE A 148 5.99 2.70 -8.22
N PHE A 149 6.96 2.61 -7.32
CA PHE A 149 8.06 1.64 -7.41
C PHE A 149 7.69 0.27 -6.81
N SER A 150 6.52 -0.25 -7.21
CA SER A 150 6.03 -1.59 -6.85
C SER A 150 4.98 -2.09 -7.82
N ASN A 151 5.02 -3.39 -8.16
CA ASN A 151 3.97 -4.09 -8.90
C ASN A 151 3.07 -4.95 -7.98
N LEU A 152 3.28 -4.91 -6.66
CA LEU A 152 2.46 -5.67 -5.72
C LEU A 152 1.04 -5.13 -5.74
N LYS A 153 0.07 -5.99 -6.07
CA LYS A 153 -1.36 -5.62 -6.14
C LYS A 153 -1.84 -4.90 -4.88
N SER A 154 -1.56 -5.46 -3.70
CA SER A 154 -1.98 -4.89 -2.41
C SER A 154 -1.35 -3.50 -2.14
N ALA A 155 -0.10 -3.28 -2.54
CA ALA A 155 0.55 -1.99 -2.39
C ALA A 155 -0.05 -0.94 -3.33
N ASN A 156 -0.39 -1.33 -4.56
CA ASN A 156 -1.02 -0.46 -5.55
C ASN A 156 -2.45 -0.07 -5.12
N GLU A 157 -3.27 -1.02 -4.65
CA GLU A 157 -4.61 -0.76 -4.11
C GLU A 157 -4.56 0.16 -2.86
N THR A 158 -3.57 -0.06 -2.00
CA THR A 158 -3.33 0.79 -0.82
C THR A 158 -2.95 2.21 -1.26
N LEU A 159 -2.06 2.36 -2.25
CA LEU A 159 -1.68 3.65 -2.79
C LEU A 159 -2.90 4.38 -3.36
N GLU A 160 -3.68 3.75 -4.23
CA GLU A 160 -4.85 4.36 -4.87
C GLU A 160 -5.83 4.91 -3.83
N THR A 161 -6.15 4.11 -2.81
CA THR A 161 -7.03 4.51 -1.71
C THR A 161 -6.44 5.65 -0.88
N PHE A 162 -5.16 5.52 -0.52
CA PHE A 162 -4.49 6.47 0.37
C PHE A 162 -4.18 7.80 -0.31
N PHE A 163 -3.93 7.79 -1.62
CA PHE A 163 -3.70 8.98 -2.44
C PHE A 163 -4.97 9.82 -2.55
N ILE A 164 -6.13 9.20 -2.79
CA ILE A 164 -7.43 9.88 -2.76
C ILE A 164 -7.69 10.47 -1.36
N LYS A 165 -7.44 9.70 -0.30
CA LYS A 165 -7.63 10.19 1.07
C LYS A 165 -6.74 11.40 1.38
N SER A 166 -5.51 11.41 0.87
CA SER A 166 -4.52 12.43 1.22
C SER A 166 -4.61 13.69 0.37
N PHE A 167 -4.98 13.54 -0.90
CA PHE A 167 -4.91 14.62 -1.89
C PHE A 167 -6.24 14.87 -2.62
N GLY A 168 -7.26 14.05 -2.42
CA GLY A 168 -8.54 14.18 -3.12
C GLY A 168 -8.46 13.90 -4.62
N LEU A 169 -7.36 13.32 -5.10
CA LEU A 169 -7.11 13.03 -6.52
C LEU A 169 -7.16 11.53 -6.78
N HIS A 170 -7.66 11.15 -7.94
CA HIS A 170 -7.75 9.73 -8.34
C HIS A 170 -6.49 9.32 -9.11
N LEU A 171 -6.09 8.06 -8.93
CA LEU A 171 -5.04 7.43 -9.72
C LEU A 171 -5.68 6.46 -10.72
N ILE A 172 -5.42 6.68 -12.01
CA ILE A 172 -5.86 5.80 -13.09
C ILE A 172 -4.67 4.94 -13.53
N PRO A 173 -4.70 3.61 -13.34
CA PRO A 173 -3.59 2.75 -13.71
C PRO A 173 -3.36 2.74 -15.22
N LEU A 174 -2.10 2.84 -15.63
CA LEU A 174 -1.66 2.84 -17.02
C LEU A 174 -1.19 1.44 -17.42
N PHE A 175 -2.09 0.71 -18.06
CA PHE A 175 -1.83 -0.53 -18.79
C PHE A 175 -1.96 -0.25 -20.30
N PRO A 176 -1.65 -1.19 -21.22
CA PRO A 176 -1.58 -0.88 -22.65
C PRO A 176 -2.82 -0.16 -23.20
N TYR A 177 -4.02 -0.61 -22.81
CA TYR A 177 -5.28 0.01 -23.22
C TYR A 177 -5.43 1.45 -22.70
N THR A 178 -5.32 1.69 -21.39
CA THR A 178 -5.48 3.04 -20.83
C THR A 178 -4.36 3.99 -21.24
N THR A 179 -3.17 3.45 -21.52
CA THR A 179 -2.07 4.23 -22.11
C THR A 179 -2.43 4.70 -23.51
N ALA A 180 -2.95 3.81 -24.36
CA ALA A 180 -3.38 4.17 -25.70
C ALA A 180 -4.52 5.20 -25.66
N ASP A 181 -5.54 4.99 -24.82
CA ASP A 181 -6.70 5.87 -24.72
C ASP A 181 -6.37 7.27 -24.17
N LEU A 182 -5.59 7.34 -23.08
CA LEU A 182 -5.38 8.59 -22.34
C LEU A 182 -4.13 9.36 -22.77
N ILE A 183 -3.13 8.67 -23.34
CA ILE A 183 -1.81 9.24 -23.65
C ILE A 183 -1.47 9.11 -25.13
N GLY A 184 -1.99 8.09 -25.83
CA GLY A 184 -1.60 7.72 -27.19
C GLY A 184 -1.93 8.75 -28.27
N GLY A 185 -2.65 9.82 -27.96
CA GLY A 185 -2.99 10.87 -28.94
C GLY A 185 -3.90 10.39 -30.06
N LEU A 186 -4.66 9.32 -29.81
CA LEU A 186 -5.53 8.68 -30.79
C LEU A 186 -6.64 9.64 -31.25
N SER A 187 -6.87 9.68 -32.55
CA SER A 187 -8.06 10.30 -33.16
C SER A 187 -9.34 9.59 -32.73
N ASP A 188 -10.50 10.24 -32.86
CA ASP A 188 -11.79 9.65 -32.48
C ASP A 188 -12.02 8.29 -33.19
N ARG A 189 -11.64 8.20 -34.46
CA ARG A 189 -11.73 6.96 -35.24
C ARG A 189 -10.83 5.84 -34.67
N GLU A 190 -9.64 6.17 -34.20
CA GLU A 190 -8.73 5.20 -33.61
C GLU A 190 -9.19 4.76 -32.21
N ARG A 191 -9.81 5.67 -31.44
CA ARG A 191 -10.45 5.34 -30.16
C ARG A 191 -11.63 4.38 -30.34
N ASP A 192 -12.45 4.59 -31.38
CA ASP A 192 -13.52 3.65 -31.74
C ASP A 192 -13.01 2.26 -32.08
N LEU A 193 -11.81 2.17 -32.68
CA LEU A 193 -11.14 0.89 -32.94
C LEU A 193 -10.57 0.28 -31.66
N LEU A 194 -10.00 1.10 -30.78
CA LEU A 194 -9.48 0.68 -29.48
C LEU A 194 -10.58 0.03 -28.62
N LEU A 195 -11.79 0.61 -28.60
CA LEU A 195 -12.96 0.07 -27.90
C LEU A 195 -13.41 -1.30 -28.43
N LYS A 196 -13.08 -1.62 -29.67
CA LYS A 196 -13.44 -2.88 -30.35
C LYS A 196 -12.36 -3.94 -30.26
N LEU A 197 -11.24 -3.67 -29.57
CA LEU A 197 -10.20 -4.66 -29.37
C LEU A 197 -10.76 -5.86 -28.60
N ALA A 198 -10.62 -7.03 -29.19
CA ALA A 198 -10.88 -8.32 -28.55
C ALA A 198 -9.55 -9.02 -28.25
N PRO A 199 -9.50 -9.91 -27.25
CA PRO A 199 -8.37 -10.80 -27.07
C PRO A 199 -8.06 -11.52 -28.39
N SER A 200 -6.78 -11.63 -28.74
CA SER A 200 -6.40 -12.50 -29.85
C SER A 200 -6.89 -13.91 -29.53
N GLN A 201 -7.74 -14.49 -30.40
CA GLN A 201 -7.98 -15.92 -30.34
C GLN A 201 -6.66 -16.57 -30.73
N SER A 202 -5.91 -17.04 -29.74
CA SER A 202 -4.76 -17.90 -29.98
C SER A 202 -5.31 -19.17 -30.63
N GLU A 203 -5.02 -19.36 -31.91
CA GLU A 203 -5.17 -20.65 -32.57
C GLU A 203 -4.25 -21.63 -31.82
N GLU A 204 -4.86 -22.67 -31.23
CA GLU A 204 -4.17 -23.83 -30.65
C GLU A 204 -3.51 -24.69 -31.74
#